data_AF-A0A8T7KUA0-F1
#
_entry.id   AF-A0A8T7KUA0-F1
#
_cell.length_a   1.000
_cell.length_b   1.000
_cell.length_c   1.000
_cell.angle_alpha   90.00
_cell.angle_beta   90.00
_cell.angle_gamma   90.00
#
_symmetry.space_group_name_H-M   'P 1'
#
loop_
_entity.id
_entity.type
_entity.pdbx_description
1 polymer ?
#
loop_
_entity_poly.entity_id
_entity_poly.type
_entity_poly.pdbx_seq_one_letter_code
_entity_poly.pdbx_strand_id
1 'polypeptide(L)'
;MHKFVQSAIDAAKQGDKNKAMSFLKEVLSANPKDIDAWLVLAAVMDDPQRKRQCLNRVLTLDPTNKLAREELLEMDRAAMGATPPFVPEEVPIPESSPRTRSQPSMSLESRPLTQPARQQATHVSLPDWAEEPPKAKLQAASQPGSSAKPRAEKPMVFKYSTINRIATYFFAILFACLGLAVLILLQNVMVMVVPCGLSLLLLPAIWIVSKQVEVSEKGIRTSQFFGLIGAEVGWNEIARIQSKQNNLALVTKKGNTVNVTKQVIGYPTIVETLRQRRPDLFGMAQSASVQGDRAASTYGTVPSMGYDIPSAAPSFSGTRTFKKNFFKQYGILFLVIPFCLVALWTIYAEPEHRIGAILAAIFCLIIMILPFFQVGLVKVEPNKLSIESFFEQKEFSGRDIREIKMQSVRGRYGRVTNYVDIVTVAGKNYPVQGFSDGDEIIYGILHQWWEAYRNR
;
A
#
# COMPACT_ATOMS: atom_id res chain seq x y z
N MET A 1 -16.48 -12.49 30.57
CA MET A 1 -15.43 -11.57 31.05
C MET A 1 -14.95 -12.04 32.40
N HIS A 2 -13.74 -12.59 32.48
CA HIS A 2 -13.21 -13.15 33.72
C HIS A 2 -12.78 -12.04 34.69
N LYS A 3 -13.21 -12.11 35.95
CA LYS A 3 -12.86 -11.16 37.03
C LYS A 3 -11.35 -10.86 37.09
N PHE A 4 -10.52 -11.84 36.74
CA PHE A 4 -9.06 -11.75 36.71
C PHE A 4 -8.48 -10.82 35.62
N VAL A 5 -9.14 -10.67 34.46
CA VAL A 5 -8.70 -9.70 33.43
C VAL A 5 -8.97 -8.28 33.90
N GLN A 6 -10.11 -8.04 34.56
CA GLN A 6 -10.41 -6.75 35.18
C GLN A 6 -9.43 -6.44 36.32
N SER A 7 -9.12 -7.41 37.18
CA SER A 7 -8.10 -7.25 38.22
C SER A 7 -6.70 -6.97 37.67
N ALA A 8 -6.34 -7.55 36.51
CA ALA A 8 -5.09 -7.22 35.82
C ALA A 8 -5.09 -5.79 35.26
N ILE A 9 -6.20 -5.32 34.71
CA ILE A 9 -6.37 -3.94 34.23
C ILE A 9 -6.26 -2.94 35.40
N ASP A 10 -6.90 -3.24 36.53
CA ASP A 10 -6.87 -2.37 37.71
C ASP A 10 -5.47 -2.33 38.34
N ALA A 11 -4.76 -3.45 38.40
CA ALA A 11 -3.36 -3.51 38.84
C ALA A 11 -2.42 -2.75 37.89
N ALA A 12 -2.65 -2.83 36.57
CA ALA A 12 -1.89 -2.06 35.59
C ALA A 12 -2.12 -0.55 35.72
N LYS A 13 -3.36 -0.12 35.98
CA LYS A 13 -3.70 1.30 36.25
C LYS A 13 -3.07 1.83 37.53
N GLN A 14 -2.88 0.98 38.53
CA GLN A 14 -2.21 1.31 39.79
C GLN A 14 -0.67 1.33 39.68
N GLY A 15 -0.12 1.07 38.49
CA GLY A 15 1.33 1.02 38.25
C GLY A 15 2.02 -0.26 38.73
N ASP A 16 1.27 -1.23 39.27
CA ASP A 16 1.80 -2.49 39.77
C ASP A 16 1.86 -3.56 38.66
N LYS A 17 2.83 -3.36 37.76
CA LYS A 17 3.05 -4.23 36.58
C LYS A 17 3.29 -5.69 36.96
N ASN A 18 3.95 -5.94 38.09
CA ASN A 18 4.27 -7.30 38.55
C ASN A 18 3.02 -8.07 38.95
N LYS A 19 2.09 -7.44 39.68
CA LYS A 19 0.79 -8.07 40.01
C LYS A 19 -0.06 -8.27 38.76
N ALA A 20 -0.09 -7.30 37.86
CA ALA A 20 -0.81 -7.43 36.59
C ALA A 20 -0.30 -8.62 35.75
N MET A 21 1.02 -8.82 35.66
CA MET A 21 1.61 -9.97 34.97
C MET A 21 1.27 -11.30 35.62
N SER A 22 1.24 -11.38 36.96
CA SER A 22 0.85 -12.60 37.68
C SER A 22 -0.60 -13.01 37.38
N PHE A 23 -1.54 -12.06 37.44
CA PHE A 23 -2.94 -12.31 37.08
C PHE A 23 -3.11 -12.70 35.61
N LEU A 24 -2.38 -12.06 34.69
CA LEU A 24 -2.43 -12.41 33.27
C LEU A 24 -1.85 -13.79 32.97
N LYS A 25 -0.79 -14.21 33.66
CA LYS A 25 -0.26 -15.58 33.54
C LYS A 25 -1.28 -16.61 33.99
N GLU A 26 -1.97 -16.36 35.10
CA GLU A 26 -3.03 -17.24 35.60
C GLU A 26 -4.20 -17.34 34.60
N VAL A 27 -4.64 -16.21 34.05
CA VAL A 27 -5.69 -16.17 33.00
C VAL A 27 -5.27 -16.92 31.74
N LEU A 28 -4.05 -16.70 31.25
CA LEU A 28 -3.56 -17.35 30.03
C LEU A 28 -3.25 -18.84 30.24
N SER A 29 -2.95 -19.26 31.48
CA SER A 29 -2.83 -20.67 31.83
C SER A 29 -4.18 -21.40 31.83
N ALA A 30 -5.24 -20.72 32.28
CA ALA A 30 -6.60 -21.26 32.27
C ALA A 30 -7.24 -21.18 30.87
N ASN A 31 -6.97 -20.11 30.11
CA ASN A 31 -7.46 -19.92 28.75
C ASN A 31 -6.39 -19.30 27.84
N PRO A 32 -5.62 -20.12 27.10
CA PRO A 32 -4.56 -19.63 26.23
C PRO A 32 -5.05 -18.90 24.96
N LYS A 33 -6.37 -18.89 24.70
CA LYS A 33 -6.99 -18.24 23.54
C LYS A 33 -7.72 -16.94 23.88
N ASP A 34 -7.59 -16.43 25.11
CA ASP A 34 -8.25 -15.20 25.54
C ASP A 34 -7.59 -13.95 24.93
N ILE A 35 -8.27 -13.34 23.96
CA ILE A 35 -7.79 -12.19 23.19
C ILE A 35 -7.57 -10.96 24.09
N ASP A 36 -8.48 -10.71 25.05
CA ASP A 36 -8.42 -9.54 25.92
C ASP A 36 -7.22 -9.64 26.86
N ALA A 37 -6.92 -10.83 27.37
CA ALA A 37 -5.75 -11.08 28.22
C ALA A 37 -4.43 -10.87 27.46
N TRP A 38 -4.34 -11.32 26.20
CA TRP A 38 -3.14 -11.09 25.37
C TRP A 38 -2.93 -9.62 25.02
N LEU A 39 -4.00 -8.83 24.84
CA LEU A 39 -3.92 -7.39 24.61
C LEU A 39 -3.44 -6.64 25.87
N VAL A 40 -4.00 -6.94 27.04
CA VAL A 40 -3.57 -6.32 28.30
C VAL A 40 -2.12 -6.71 28.62
N LEU A 41 -1.70 -7.93 28.30
CA LEU A 41 -0.30 -8.35 28.43
C LEU A 41 0.65 -7.53 27.54
N ALA A 42 0.26 -7.25 26.29
CA ALA A 42 1.03 -6.40 25.39
C ALA A 42 1.16 -4.96 25.92
N ALA A 43 0.13 -4.42 26.58
CA ALA A 43 0.14 -3.08 27.16
C ALA A 43 1.05 -2.96 28.41
N VAL A 44 1.17 -4.04 29.20
CA VAL A 44 2.00 -4.06 30.43
C VAL A 44 3.47 -4.40 30.14
N MET A 45 3.79 -4.90 28.94
CA MET A 45 5.15 -5.26 28.55
C MET A 45 5.99 -4.06 28.11
N ASP A 46 7.14 -3.88 28.76
CA ASP A 46 8.12 -2.82 28.44
C ASP A 46 9.09 -3.21 27.32
N ASP A 47 9.31 -4.51 27.09
CA ASP A 47 10.21 -5.00 26.04
C ASP A 47 9.50 -5.00 24.66
N PRO A 48 9.97 -4.21 23.68
CA PRO A 48 9.34 -4.11 22.37
C PRO A 48 9.34 -5.43 21.59
N GLN A 49 10.32 -6.32 21.80
CA GLN A 49 10.33 -7.61 21.10
C GLN A 49 9.25 -8.55 21.62
N ARG A 50 9.07 -8.60 22.95
CA ARG A 50 8.04 -9.42 23.59
C ARG A 50 6.63 -8.88 23.37
N LYS A 51 6.47 -7.55 23.39
CA LYS A 51 5.20 -6.89 23.05
C LYS A 51 4.72 -7.25 21.64
N ARG A 52 5.62 -7.28 20.64
CA ARG A 52 5.29 -7.74 19.27
C ARG A 52 4.83 -9.19 19.23
N GLN A 53 5.43 -10.08 20.03
CA GLN A 53 5.03 -11.49 20.07
C GLN A 53 3.60 -11.64 20.61
N CYS A 54 3.24 -10.90 21.66
CA CYS A 54 1.88 -10.87 22.20
C CYS A 54 0.86 -10.37 21.16
N LEU A 55 1.15 -9.26 20.47
CA LEU A 55 0.25 -8.71 19.44
C LEU A 55 0.10 -9.63 18.22
N ASN A 56 1.19 -10.27 17.77
CA ASN A 56 1.11 -11.29 16.71
C ASN A 56 0.28 -12.50 17.14
N ARG A 57 0.31 -12.87 18.42
CA ARG A 57 -0.54 -13.94 18.96
C ARG A 57 -2.01 -13.54 18.94
N VAL A 58 -2.34 -12.28 19.27
CA VAL A 58 -3.69 -11.71 19.11
C VAL A 58 -4.16 -11.80 17.67
N LEU A 59 -3.34 -11.37 16.70
CA LEU A 59 -3.69 -11.43 15.27
C LEU A 59 -3.80 -12.85 14.71
N THR A 60 -3.14 -13.82 15.33
CA THR A 60 -3.30 -15.23 14.99
C THR A 60 -4.66 -15.77 15.46
N LEU A 61 -5.16 -15.27 16.59
CA LEU A 61 -6.44 -15.67 17.17
C LEU A 61 -7.63 -14.89 16.55
N ASP A 62 -7.46 -13.59 16.33
CA ASP A 62 -8.41 -12.70 15.66
C ASP A 62 -7.69 -11.80 14.63
N PRO A 63 -7.66 -12.21 13.35
CA PRO A 63 -7.05 -11.43 12.27
C PRO A 63 -7.72 -10.07 12.00
N THR A 64 -8.92 -9.87 12.54
CA THR A 64 -9.75 -8.67 12.35
C THR A 64 -9.55 -7.63 13.43
N ASN A 65 -8.80 -7.94 14.49
CA ASN A 65 -8.59 -7.04 15.61
C ASN A 65 -7.83 -5.77 15.18
N LYS A 66 -8.53 -4.64 15.14
CA LYS A 66 -7.99 -3.35 14.69
C LYS A 66 -6.90 -2.82 15.64
N LEU A 67 -7.11 -2.97 16.95
CA LEU A 67 -6.21 -2.46 17.98
C LEU A 67 -4.82 -3.08 17.88
N ALA A 68 -4.74 -4.42 17.78
CA ALA A 68 -3.46 -5.11 17.67
C ALA A 68 -2.72 -4.80 16.35
N ARG A 69 -3.46 -4.52 15.25
CA ARG A 69 -2.87 -4.11 13.97
C ARG A 69 -2.31 -2.71 14.01
N GLU A 70 -3.03 -1.78 14.62
CA GLU A 70 -2.62 -0.39 14.76
C GLU A 70 -1.37 -0.28 15.63
N GLU A 71 -1.34 -0.99 16.76
CA GLU A 71 -0.21 -0.98 17.68
C GLU A 71 1.06 -1.63 17.09
N LEU A 72 0.93 -2.73 16.34
CA LEU A 72 2.06 -3.30 15.59
C LEU A 72 2.59 -2.34 14.52
N LEU A 73 1.70 -1.66 13.80
CA LEU A 73 2.07 -0.71 12.76
C LEU A 73 2.78 0.52 13.35
N GLU A 74 2.39 0.96 14.53
CA GLU A 74 3.07 2.02 15.27
C GLU A 74 4.46 1.58 15.76
N MET A 75 4.60 0.34 16.25
CA MET A 75 5.89 -0.22 16.64
C MET A 75 6.85 -0.42 15.46
N ASP A 76 6.32 -0.72 14.27
CA ASP A 76 7.10 -0.82 13.04
C ASP A 76 7.53 0.58 12.56
N ARG A 77 6.65 1.58 12.71
CA ARG A 77 6.97 2.99 12.42
C ARG A 77 8.06 3.52 13.36
N ALA A 78 7.96 3.26 14.65
CA ALA A 78 8.95 3.67 15.65
C ALA A 78 10.32 3.02 15.41
N ALA A 79 10.35 1.74 14.99
CA ALA A 79 11.59 1.04 14.65
C ALA A 79 12.24 1.54 13.34
N MET A 80 11.45 2.15 12.44
CA MET A 80 11.95 2.78 11.22
C MET A 80 12.41 4.24 11.41
N GLY A 81 12.49 4.74 12.65
CA GLY A 81 13.00 6.08 12.95
C GLY A 81 12.05 7.21 12.53
N ALA A 82 10.78 6.91 12.29
CA ALA A 82 9.78 7.92 11.99
C ALA A 82 9.28 8.56 13.30
N THR A 83 9.66 9.82 13.52
CA THR A 83 9.08 10.69 14.54
C THR A 83 7.56 10.77 14.35
N PRO A 84 6.74 10.71 15.42
CA PRO A 84 5.29 10.78 15.28
C PRO A 84 4.85 12.14 14.71
N PRO A 85 3.81 12.22 13.87
CA PRO A 85 3.09 13.47 13.69
C PRO A 85 2.46 13.86 15.03
N PHE A 86 2.80 15.06 15.50
CA PHE A 86 2.12 15.74 16.60
C PHE A 86 0.61 15.70 16.34
N VAL A 87 -0.11 14.89 17.10
CA VAL A 87 -1.56 15.07 17.27
C VAL A 87 -1.69 16.30 18.16
N PRO A 88 -2.30 17.42 17.71
CA PRO A 88 -2.63 18.50 18.62
C PRO A 88 -3.57 17.94 19.68
N GLU A 89 -3.07 17.86 20.90
CA GLU A 89 -3.84 17.58 22.09
C GLU A 89 -4.97 18.61 22.15
N GLU A 90 -6.20 18.10 22.10
CA GLU A 90 -7.42 18.88 22.15
C GLU A 90 -7.48 19.61 23.49
N VAL A 91 -7.14 20.90 23.46
CA VAL A 91 -7.18 21.80 24.61
C VAL A 91 -8.61 21.86 25.13
N PRO A 92 -8.91 21.42 26.37
CA PRO A 92 -10.20 21.67 26.97
C PRO A 92 -10.28 23.16 27.35
N ILE A 93 -11.26 23.83 26.78
CA ILE A 93 -11.68 25.19 27.11
C ILE A 93 -11.97 25.25 28.61
N PRO A 94 -11.38 26.19 29.39
CA PRO A 94 -11.70 26.34 30.80
C PRO A 94 -13.05 27.05 30.94
N GLU A 95 -14.10 26.29 31.25
CA GLU A 95 -15.37 26.85 31.66
C GLU A 95 -15.25 27.39 33.10
N SER A 96 -15.50 28.68 33.22
CA SER A 96 -15.34 29.50 34.42
C SER A 96 -16.56 29.44 35.36
N SER A 97 -16.27 29.37 36.66
CA SER A 97 -17.05 29.87 37.84
C SER A 97 -17.78 28.83 38.72
N PRO A 98 -18.07 29.13 40.00
CA PRO A 98 -17.18 29.67 41.03
C PRO A 98 -17.24 28.88 42.38
N ARG A 99 -16.34 29.25 43.29
CA ARG A 99 -16.20 28.81 44.71
C ARG A 99 -17.52 28.66 45.50
N THR A 100 -17.55 27.67 46.40
CA THR A 100 -18.00 27.78 47.82
C THR A 100 -17.44 26.55 48.58
N ARG A 101 -16.33 26.69 49.32
CA ARG A 101 -16.23 26.73 50.80
C ARG A 101 -16.79 25.49 51.52
N SER A 102 -15.88 24.66 52.03
CA SER A 102 -15.82 24.24 53.44
C SER A 102 -14.60 23.35 53.70
N GLN A 103 -13.57 23.91 54.35
CA GLN A 103 -12.63 23.21 55.25
C GLN A 103 -13.39 22.83 56.56
N PRO A 104 -12.80 22.23 57.61
CA PRO A 104 -11.40 21.83 57.89
C PRO A 104 -11.31 20.37 58.42
N SER A 105 -10.16 19.74 58.67
CA SER A 105 -9.27 19.99 59.82
C SER A 105 -8.17 18.93 59.84
N MET A 106 -6.95 19.40 60.20
CA MET A 106 -5.96 18.82 61.13
C MET A 106 -5.52 17.35 60.95
N SER A 107 -4.27 16.97 61.14
CA SER A 107 -3.15 17.60 61.85
C SER A 107 -1.86 16.85 61.51
N LEU A 108 -0.76 17.59 61.66
CA LEU A 108 0.58 17.15 62.08
C LEU A 108 0.65 15.73 62.68
N GLU A 109 1.69 14.97 62.31
CA GLU A 109 2.69 14.56 63.30
C GLU A 109 4.03 14.11 62.69
N SER A 110 5.06 14.33 63.50
CA SER A 110 6.50 14.35 63.31
C SER A 110 7.17 12.98 63.17
N ARG A 111 8.29 12.97 62.41
CA ARG A 111 9.61 12.30 62.60
C ARG A 111 9.92 11.70 64.01
N PRO A 112 10.99 10.88 64.24
CA PRO A 112 12.10 10.48 63.32
C PRO A 112 12.74 9.05 63.50
N LEU A 113 13.74 8.78 62.64
CA LEU A 113 14.98 7.99 62.84
C LEU A 113 14.88 6.53 63.32
N THR A 114 15.39 5.59 62.51
CA THR A 114 16.55 4.74 62.86
C THR A 114 17.09 4.06 61.59
N GLN A 115 18.32 4.40 61.20
CA GLN A 115 19.22 3.50 60.44
C GLN A 115 20.02 2.71 61.47
N PRO A 116 20.37 1.43 61.22
CA PRO A 116 21.69 1.21 60.61
C PRO A 116 21.81 -0.02 59.69
N ALA A 117 22.96 -0.01 58.99
CA ALA A 117 23.80 -1.16 58.66
C ALA A 117 23.29 -2.26 57.71
N ARG A 118 23.67 -2.07 56.44
CA ARG A 118 24.51 -2.98 55.63
C ARG A 118 24.81 -4.36 56.26
N GLN A 119 24.29 -5.43 55.67
CA GLN A 119 25.08 -6.60 55.21
C GLN A 119 24.18 -7.69 54.59
N GLN A 120 24.79 -8.42 53.65
CA GLN A 120 24.41 -9.73 53.10
C GLN A 120 23.48 -9.74 51.89
N ALA A 121 24.14 -9.72 50.73
CA ALA A 121 23.62 -10.28 49.49
C ALA A 121 23.39 -11.79 49.68
N THR A 122 22.13 -12.18 49.80
CA THR A 122 21.74 -13.59 49.73
C THR A 122 21.53 -13.96 48.27
N HIS A 123 22.38 -14.89 47.84
CA HIS A 123 22.30 -15.65 46.61
C HIS A 123 20.90 -16.24 46.41
N VAL A 124 20.10 -15.68 45.50
CA VAL A 124 18.88 -16.32 44.99
C VAL A 124 19.25 -17.01 43.68
N SER A 125 19.32 -18.34 43.77
CA SER A 125 19.52 -19.25 42.65
C SER A 125 18.34 -19.18 41.67
N LEU A 126 18.62 -18.94 40.39
CA LEU A 126 17.65 -19.05 39.30
C LEU A 126 17.43 -20.53 38.90
N PRO A 127 16.19 -20.95 38.56
CA PRO A 127 15.93 -22.28 37.98
C PRO A 127 16.32 -22.37 36.50
N ASP A 128 17.25 -23.28 36.26
CA ASP A 128 17.47 -24.25 35.17
C ASP A 128 16.55 -24.23 33.91
N TRP A 129 16.69 -23.21 33.04
CA TRP A 129 16.29 -23.35 31.62
C TRP A 129 17.20 -22.61 30.63
N ALA A 130 18.40 -22.20 31.04
CA ALA A 130 19.40 -21.71 30.09
C ALA A 130 20.13 -22.90 29.44
N GLU A 131 19.66 -23.35 28.28
CA GLU A 131 20.45 -24.21 27.39
C GLU A 131 21.78 -23.49 27.05
N GLU A 132 22.90 -24.14 27.35
CA GLU A 132 24.25 -23.67 27.02
C GLU A 132 24.41 -23.51 25.48
N PRO A 133 25.02 -22.41 24.98
CA PRO A 133 25.51 -22.39 23.61
C PRO A 133 26.73 -23.33 23.49
N PRO A 134 26.87 -24.13 22.42
CA PRO A 134 27.99 -25.05 22.31
C PRO A 134 29.31 -24.26 22.18
N LYS A 135 30.23 -24.55 23.10
CA LYS A 135 31.60 -24.01 23.16
C LYS A 135 32.33 -24.27 21.84
N ALA A 136 32.76 -23.19 21.20
CA ALA A 136 33.66 -23.21 20.07
C ALA A 136 34.99 -23.87 20.46
N LYS A 137 35.31 -25.03 19.89
CA LYS A 137 36.69 -25.53 19.81
C LYS A 137 37.42 -24.71 18.75
N LEU A 138 38.32 -23.86 19.22
CA LEU A 138 39.32 -23.19 18.40
C LEU A 138 40.33 -24.26 17.93
N GLN A 139 40.18 -24.73 16.70
CA GLN A 139 41.24 -25.44 15.98
C GLN A 139 41.44 -24.76 14.64
N ALA A 140 42.52 -23.97 14.58
CA ALA A 140 43.09 -23.46 13.35
C ALA A 140 43.65 -24.63 12.54
N ALA A 141 43.05 -24.89 11.38
CA ALA A 141 43.66 -25.65 10.30
C ALA A 141 43.41 -24.86 9.00
N SER A 142 44.49 -24.28 8.52
CA SER A 142 44.60 -23.47 7.32
C SER A 142 44.25 -24.28 6.07
N GLN A 143 43.28 -23.82 5.27
CA GLN A 143 43.26 -24.05 3.82
C GLN A 143 42.72 -22.82 3.07
N PRO A 144 43.25 -22.53 1.87
CA PRO A 144 43.12 -21.24 1.20
C PRO A 144 41.89 -21.15 0.28
N GLY A 145 41.30 -19.96 0.16
CA GLY A 145 40.47 -19.56 -0.97
C GLY A 145 39.18 -20.34 -1.19
N SER A 146 38.16 -20.13 -0.34
CA SER A 146 36.77 -20.42 -0.70
C SER A 146 36.02 -19.11 -0.87
N SER A 147 35.52 -18.90 -2.07
CA SER A 147 34.79 -17.72 -2.52
C SER A 147 33.65 -17.36 -1.57
N ALA A 148 33.64 -16.10 -1.12
CA ALA A 148 32.52 -15.49 -0.44
C ALA A 148 31.27 -15.58 -1.33
N LYS A 149 30.38 -16.52 -1.01
CA LYS A 149 29.05 -16.62 -1.61
C LYS A 149 28.29 -15.33 -1.25
N PRO A 150 27.83 -14.52 -2.22
CA PRO A 150 27.10 -13.30 -1.90
C PRO A 150 25.82 -13.67 -1.14
N ARG A 151 25.60 -12.98 -0.02
CA ARG A 151 24.41 -13.09 0.83
C ARG A 151 23.17 -12.99 -0.06
N ALA A 152 22.45 -14.10 -0.22
CA ALA A 152 21.26 -14.16 -1.05
C ALA A 152 20.15 -13.32 -0.40
N GLU A 153 20.03 -12.08 -0.86
CA GLU A 153 19.00 -11.15 -0.44
C GLU A 153 17.65 -11.59 -1.01
N LYS A 154 16.61 -11.62 -0.16
CA LYS A 154 15.33 -12.23 -0.51
C LYS A 154 14.55 -11.26 -1.41
N PRO A 155 14.29 -11.59 -2.69
CA PRO A 155 13.59 -10.69 -3.60
C PRO A 155 12.15 -10.45 -3.14
N MET A 156 11.64 -9.23 -3.33
CA MET A 156 10.21 -8.95 -3.11
C MET A 156 9.42 -9.58 -4.25
N VAL A 157 8.69 -10.66 -3.94
CA VAL A 157 7.90 -11.43 -4.92
C VAL A 157 6.46 -10.94 -4.92
N PHE A 158 6.04 -10.32 -6.02
CA PHE A 158 4.67 -9.91 -6.23
C PHE A 158 3.90 -10.99 -7.01
N LYS A 159 2.84 -11.51 -6.39
CA LYS A 159 2.04 -12.63 -6.93
C LYS A 159 0.74 -12.13 -7.55
N TYR A 160 0.26 -12.85 -8.57
CA TYR A 160 -1.00 -12.55 -9.26
C TYR A 160 -2.22 -13.06 -8.48
N SER A 161 -3.42 -12.59 -8.86
CA SER A 161 -4.71 -12.95 -8.25
C SER A 161 -4.93 -14.46 -8.19
N THR A 162 -5.01 -15.00 -6.98
CA THR A 162 -5.31 -16.42 -6.71
C THR A 162 -6.72 -16.85 -7.11
N ILE A 163 -7.65 -15.90 -7.32
CA ILE A 163 -9.06 -16.17 -7.64
C ILE A 163 -9.20 -16.89 -8.98
N ASN A 164 -8.49 -16.42 -10.02
CA ASN A 164 -8.57 -17.08 -11.33
C ASN A 164 -8.02 -18.50 -11.27
N ARG A 165 -6.98 -18.71 -10.46
CA ARG A 165 -6.40 -20.03 -10.23
C ARG A 165 -7.39 -20.96 -9.51
N ILE A 166 -8.07 -20.47 -8.48
CA ILE A 166 -9.14 -21.21 -7.79
C ILE A 166 -10.29 -21.53 -8.74
N ALA A 167 -10.72 -20.57 -9.57
CA ALA A 167 -11.75 -20.80 -10.56
C ALA A 167 -11.34 -21.87 -11.59
N THR A 168 -10.09 -21.85 -12.08
CA THR A 168 -9.58 -22.90 -12.98
C THR A 168 -9.59 -24.28 -12.32
N TYR A 169 -9.20 -24.39 -11.04
CA TYR A 169 -9.32 -25.65 -10.30
C TYR A 169 -10.78 -26.09 -10.16
N PHE A 170 -11.68 -25.16 -9.80
CA PHE A 170 -13.10 -25.44 -9.68
C PHE A 170 -13.68 -25.99 -10.99
N PHE A 171 -13.40 -25.34 -12.13
CA PHE A 171 -13.87 -25.82 -13.43
C PHE A 171 -13.23 -27.15 -13.83
N ALA A 172 -11.93 -27.34 -13.60
CA ALA A 172 -11.27 -28.62 -13.89
C ALA A 172 -11.89 -29.78 -13.09
N ILE A 173 -12.18 -29.56 -11.80
CA ILE A 173 -12.86 -30.53 -10.93
C ILE A 173 -14.30 -30.75 -11.39
N LEU A 174 -15.03 -29.68 -11.70
CA LEU A 174 -16.41 -29.75 -12.18
C LEU A 174 -16.52 -30.59 -13.46
N PHE A 175 -15.64 -30.37 -14.44
CA PHE A 175 -15.61 -31.19 -15.66
C PHE A 175 -15.20 -32.65 -15.40
N ALA A 176 -14.28 -32.90 -14.46
CA ALA A 176 -13.94 -34.27 -14.05
C ALA A 176 -15.12 -34.98 -13.38
N CYS A 177 -15.84 -34.30 -12.49
CA CYS A 177 -17.04 -34.82 -11.84
C CYS A 177 -18.18 -35.04 -12.83
N LEU A 178 -18.37 -34.14 -13.80
CA LEU A 178 -19.32 -34.31 -14.90
C LEU A 178 -18.99 -35.55 -15.74
N GLY A 179 -17.71 -35.76 -16.09
CA GLY A 179 -17.28 -36.97 -16.80
C GLY A 179 -17.58 -38.26 -16.05
N LEU A 180 -17.33 -38.27 -14.72
CA LEU A 180 -17.68 -39.39 -13.85
C LEU A 180 -19.19 -39.62 -13.75
N ALA A 181 -19.99 -38.56 -13.59
CA ALA A 181 -21.44 -38.67 -13.54
C ALA A 181 -22.03 -39.20 -14.86
N VAL A 182 -21.54 -38.71 -15.99
CA VAL A 182 -21.92 -39.17 -17.34
C VAL A 182 -21.59 -40.65 -17.54
N LEU A 183 -20.43 -41.11 -17.05
CA LEU A 183 -20.04 -42.52 -17.10
C LEU A 183 -21.02 -43.40 -16.30
N ILE A 184 -21.43 -42.95 -15.10
CA ILE A 184 -22.35 -43.68 -14.23
C ILE A 184 -23.77 -43.74 -14.84
N LEU A 185 -24.25 -42.64 -15.44
CA LEU A 185 -25.63 -42.56 -15.95
C LEU A 185 -25.82 -43.22 -17.33
N LEU A 186 -24.87 -43.04 -18.25
CA LEU A 186 -25.03 -43.47 -19.64
C LEU A 186 -24.32 -44.79 -19.96
N GLN A 187 -23.50 -45.32 -19.02
CA GLN A 187 -22.67 -46.51 -19.21
C GLN A 187 -21.86 -46.53 -20.52
N ASN A 188 -21.60 -45.36 -21.09
CA ASN A 188 -20.97 -45.21 -22.40
C ASN A 188 -19.65 -44.46 -22.25
N VAL A 189 -18.55 -45.20 -22.41
CA VAL A 189 -17.18 -44.71 -22.22
C VAL A 189 -16.84 -43.61 -23.23
N MET A 190 -17.40 -43.65 -24.45
CA MET A 190 -17.10 -42.64 -25.47
C MET A 190 -17.58 -41.24 -25.08
N VAL A 191 -18.66 -41.13 -24.31
CA VAL A 191 -19.24 -39.84 -23.89
C VAL A 191 -18.43 -39.21 -22.75
N MET A 192 -17.69 -40.00 -21.97
CA MET A 192 -16.78 -39.52 -20.92
C MET A 192 -15.54 -38.79 -21.49
N VAL A 193 -15.12 -39.13 -22.71
CA VAL A 193 -13.89 -38.61 -23.32
C VAL A 193 -13.91 -37.09 -23.44
N VAL A 194 -15.07 -36.50 -23.76
CA VAL A 194 -15.22 -35.04 -23.96
C VAL A 194 -15.02 -34.25 -22.65
N PRO A 195 -15.78 -34.50 -21.56
CA PRO A 195 -15.59 -33.77 -20.30
C PRO A 195 -14.24 -34.06 -19.63
N CYS A 196 -13.72 -35.29 -19.71
CA CYS A 196 -12.39 -35.61 -19.20
C CYS A 196 -11.28 -34.95 -20.02
N GLY A 197 -11.44 -34.86 -21.35
CA GLY A 197 -10.53 -34.12 -22.23
C GLY A 197 -10.51 -32.62 -21.92
N LEU A 198 -11.67 -32.02 -21.65
CA LEU A 198 -11.79 -30.62 -21.19
C LEU A 198 -11.10 -30.39 -19.85
N SER A 199 -11.30 -31.27 -18.88
CA SER A 199 -10.60 -31.22 -17.59
C SER A 199 -9.07 -31.31 -17.79
N LEU A 200 -8.60 -32.24 -18.63
CA LEU A 200 -7.18 -32.42 -18.92
C LEU A 200 -6.56 -31.21 -19.63
N LEU A 201 -7.32 -30.50 -20.48
CA LEU A 201 -6.86 -29.29 -21.18
C LEU A 201 -6.80 -28.06 -20.25
N LEU A 202 -7.69 -28.00 -19.25
CA LEU A 202 -7.69 -26.93 -18.25
C LEU A 202 -6.53 -27.04 -17.25
N LEU A 203 -5.99 -28.24 -17.01
CA LEU A 203 -4.88 -28.45 -16.08
C LEU A 203 -3.57 -27.72 -16.52
N PRO A 204 -3.13 -27.79 -17.79
CA PRO A 204 -2.04 -26.95 -18.31
C PRO A 204 -2.30 -25.45 -18.20
N ALA A 205 -3.56 -25.00 -18.35
CA ALA A 205 -3.91 -23.59 -18.27
C ALA A 205 -3.61 -22.98 -16.88
N ILE A 206 -3.56 -23.80 -15.82
CA ILE A 206 -3.15 -23.41 -14.46
C ILE A 206 -1.74 -22.82 -14.47
N TRP A 207 -0.85 -23.38 -15.28
CA TRP A 207 0.57 -23.01 -15.32
C TRP A 207 0.78 -21.66 -16.06
N ILE A 208 -0.10 -21.33 -17.01
CA ILE A 208 -0.08 -20.07 -17.78
C ILE A 208 -0.41 -18.86 -16.90
N VAL A 209 -1.23 -19.07 -15.85
CA VAL A 209 -1.74 -18.00 -14.98
C VAL A 209 -0.76 -17.60 -13.87
N SER A 210 0.25 -18.44 -13.57
CA SER A 210 1.29 -18.15 -12.56
C SER A 210 2.38 -17.24 -13.14
N LYS A 211 1.99 -16.01 -13.46
CA LYS A 211 2.95 -14.94 -13.62
C LYS A 211 3.43 -14.50 -12.23
N GLN A 212 4.66 -14.05 -12.09
CA GLN A 212 5.22 -13.43 -10.89
C GLN A 212 6.15 -12.30 -11.32
N VAL A 213 6.20 -11.23 -10.53
CA VAL A 213 7.15 -10.13 -10.75
C VAL A 213 8.00 -10.02 -9.51
N GLU A 214 9.29 -10.25 -9.69
CA GLU A 214 10.30 -10.12 -8.65
C GLU A 214 11.03 -8.81 -8.86
N VAL A 215 11.03 -7.97 -7.83
CA VAL A 215 11.86 -6.77 -7.79
C VAL A 215 13.06 -7.09 -6.91
N SER A 216 14.25 -7.01 -7.50
CA SER A 216 15.53 -7.28 -6.85
C SER A 216 16.44 -6.05 -6.91
N GLU A 217 17.51 -6.03 -6.14
CA GLU A 217 18.52 -4.95 -6.21
C GLU A 217 19.15 -4.80 -7.59
N LYS A 218 19.23 -5.90 -8.36
CA LYS A 218 19.82 -5.90 -9.70
C LYS A 218 18.87 -5.42 -10.80
N GLY A 219 17.56 -5.60 -10.62
CA GLY A 219 16.58 -5.28 -11.66
C GLY A 219 15.18 -5.83 -11.39
N ILE A 220 14.36 -5.81 -12.44
CA ILE A 220 13.00 -6.35 -12.44
C ILE A 220 13.00 -7.64 -13.24
N ARG A 221 12.56 -8.73 -12.61
CA ARG A 221 12.37 -10.03 -13.27
C ARG A 221 10.89 -10.33 -13.35
N THR A 222 10.39 -10.50 -14.56
CA THR A 222 9.06 -11.04 -14.80
C THR A 222 9.21 -12.52 -15.09
N SER A 223 8.66 -13.38 -14.24
CA SER A 223 8.64 -14.82 -14.44
C SER A 223 7.23 -15.30 -14.77
N GLN A 224 7.15 -16.28 -15.65
CA GLN A 224 5.96 -17.02 -16.03
C GLN A 224 6.29 -18.50 -15.90
N PHE A 225 5.27 -19.34 -15.70
CA PHE A 225 5.44 -20.79 -15.60
C PHE A 225 6.49 -21.20 -14.55
N PHE A 226 6.33 -20.75 -13.29
CA PHE A 226 7.27 -21.09 -12.20
C PHE A 226 8.74 -20.72 -12.47
N GLY A 227 9.00 -19.70 -13.29
CA GLY A 227 10.36 -19.23 -13.57
C GLY A 227 11.03 -19.85 -14.79
N LEU A 228 10.35 -20.74 -15.52
CA LEU A 228 10.84 -21.34 -16.77
C LEU A 228 10.93 -20.33 -17.92
N ILE A 229 9.97 -19.40 -17.98
CA ILE A 229 9.95 -18.34 -18.98
C ILE A 229 10.00 -17.03 -18.23
N GLY A 230 11.11 -16.31 -18.33
CA GLY A 230 11.24 -15.03 -17.66
C GLY A 230 12.12 -14.07 -18.43
N ALA A 231 11.79 -12.80 -18.32
CA ALA A 231 12.63 -11.72 -18.77
C ALA A 231 13.13 -10.97 -17.54
N GLU A 232 14.44 -10.74 -17.50
CA GLU A 232 15.09 -9.92 -16.50
C GLU A 232 15.60 -8.66 -17.19
N VAL A 233 15.36 -7.51 -16.56
CA VAL A 233 15.94 -6.25 -17.00
C VAL A 233 16.64 -5.59 -15.82
N GLY A 234 17.94 -5.34 -15.99
CA GLY A 234 18.72 -4.63 -14.99
C GLY A 234 18.29 -3.17 -14.90
N TRP A 235 18.38 -2.55 -13.72
CA TRP A 235 17.95 -1.15 -13.54
C TRP A 235 18.61 -0.22 -14.54
N ASN A 236 19.91 -0.36 -14.82
CA ASN A 236 20.69 0.49 -15.72
C ASN A 236 20.42 0.25 -17.22
N GLU A 237 19.78 -0.87 -17.54
CA GLU A 237 19.47 -1.26 -18.92
C GLU A 237 18.15 -0.67 -19.41
N ILE A 238 17.28 -0.23 -18.49
CA ILE A 238 16.01 0.41 -18.82
C ILE A 238 16.32 1.78 -19.45
N ALA A 239 15.90 1.95 -20.71
CA ALA A 239 16.04 3.20 -21.46
C ALA A 239 14.80 4.09 -21.30
N ARG A 240 13.60 3.50 -21.36
CA ARG A 240 12.33 4.22 -21.24
C ARG A 240 11.23 3.29 -20.74
N ILE A 241 10.16 3.91 -20.21
CA ILE A 241 8.95 3.22 -19.78
C ILE A 241 7.77 3.61 -20.68
N GLN A 242 6.87 2.67 -20.94
CA GLN A 242 5.68 2.89 -21.74
C GLN A 242 4.46 2.25 -21.08
N SER A 243 3.43 3.05 -20.85
CA SER A 243 2.14 2.54 -20.39
C SER A 243 1.37 1.90 -21.54
N LYS A 244 1.07 0.60 -21.44
CA LYS A 244 0.10 -0.10 -22.30
C LYS A 244 -1.17 -0.39 -21.52
N GLN A 245 -2.24 -0.79 -22.21
CA GLN A 245 -3.57 -0.96 -21.62
C GLN A 245 -3.60 -1.84 -20.36
N ASN A 246 -2.84 -2.94 -20.33
CA ASN A 246 -2.80 -3.86 -19.19
C ASN A 246 -1.38 -4.10 -18.63
N ASN A 247 -0.35 -3.53 -19.25
CA ASN A 247 1.04 -3.75 -18.86
C ASN A 247 1.83 -2.43 -18.89
N LEU A 248 2.80 -2.29 -18.00
CA LEU A 248 3.90 -1.34 -18.08
C LEU A 248 5.04 -2.00 -18.85
N ALA A 249 5.37 -1.47 -20.01
CA ALA A 249 6.44 -1.95 -20.86
C ALA A 249 7.75 -1.21 -20.53
N LEU A 250 8.74 -1.94 -20.04
CA LEU A 250 10.09 -1.46 -19.80
C LEU A 250 10.92 -1.74 -21.05
N VAL A 251 11.32 -0.69 -21.76
CA VAL A 251 12.12 -0.81 -22.98
C VAL A 251 13.59 -0.69 -22.62
N THR A 252 14.35 -1.74 -22.92
CA THR A 252 15.79 -1.82 -22.72
C THR A 252 16.54 -0.97 -23.76
N LYS A 253 17.75 -0.50 -23.45
CA LYS A 253 18.65 0.18 -24.42
C LYS A 253 18.89 -0.61 -25.70
N LYS A 254 18.77 -1.93 -25.64
CA LYS A 254 18.90 -2.88 -26.77
C LYS A 254 17.61 -3.04 -27.60
N GLY A 255 16.53 -2.33 -27.27
CA GLY A 255 15.23 -2.42 -27.96
C GLY A 255 14.30 -3.54 -27.45
N ASN A 256 14.77 -4.43 -26.58
CA ASN A 256 13.94 -5.45 -25.95
C ASN A 256 12.90 -4.83 -25.01
N THR A 257 11.75 -5.46 -24.88
CA THR A 257 10.67 -4.97 -24.01
C THR A 257 10.28 -6.01 -22.96
N VAL A 258 10.33 -5.61 -21.70
CA VAL A 258 9.85 -6.42 -20.56
C VAL A 258 8.51 -5.88 -20.08
N ASN A 259 7.47 -6.71 -20.10
CA ASN A 259 6.11 -6.29 -19.77
C ASN A 259 5.73 -6.67 -18.34
N VAL A 260 5.50 -5.67 -17.49
CA VAL A 260 5.01 -5.82 -16.12
C VAL A 260 3.50 -5.60 -16.11
N THR A 261 2.69 -6.56 -15.68
CA THR A 261 1.23 -6.41 -15.71
C THR A 261 0.72 -5.48 -14.61
N LYS A 262 -0.25 -4.61 -14.94
CA LYS A 262 -0.88 -3.67 -13.98
C LYS A 262 -1.78 -4.35 -12.93
N GLN A 263 -2.08 -5.63 -13.12
CA GLN A 263 -2.98 -6.44 -12.28
C GLN A 263 -2.24 -7.19 -11.15
N VAL A 264 -0.94 -7.00 -11.03
CA VAL A 264 -0.12 -7.62 -9.99
C VAL A 264 -0.43 -7.01 -8.64
N ILE A 265 -0.57 -7.84 -7.60
CA ILE A 265 -0.75 -7.37 -6.23
C ILE A 265 0.54 -6.67 -5.82
N GLY A 266 0.44 -5.40 -5.39
CA GLY A 266 1.62 -4.57 -5.08
C GLY A 266 2.21 -3.83 -6.27
N TYR A 267 1.48 -3.73 -7.40
CA TYR A 267 1.87 -2.86 -8.51
C TYR A 267 2.25 -1.43 -8.09
N PRO A 268 1.53 -0.75 -7.17
CA PRO A 268 1.96 0.56 -6.68
C PRO A 268 3.37 0.56 -6.07
N THR A 269 3.74 -0.49 -5.34
CA THR A 269 5.08 -0.66 -4.75
C THR A 269 6.15 -0.85 -5.83
N ILE A 270 5.84 -1.54 -6.92
CA ILE A 270 6.74 -1.70 -8.07
C ILE A 270 7.00 -0.33 -8.71
N VAL A 271 5.96 0.46 -8.95
CA VAL A 271 6.07 1.80 -9.52
C VAL A 271 6.85 2.72 -8.58
N GLU A 272 6.59 2.67 -7.28
CA GLU A 272 7.31 3.46 -6.29
C GLU A 272 8.80 3.09 -6.22
N THR A 273 9.13 1.79 -6.28
CA THR A 273 10.52 1.34 -6.32
C THR A 273 11.21 1.81 -7.61
N LEU A 274 10.52 1.74 -8.75
CA LEU A 274 11.01 2.22 -10.03
C LEU A 274 11.28 3.73 -9.99
N ARG A 275 10.40 4.51 -9.35
CA ARG A 275 10.56 5.95 -9.15
C ARG A 275 11.78 6.28 -8.30
N GLN A 276 11.96 5.58 -7.17
CA GLN A 276 13.07 5.80 -6.25
C GLN A 276 14.43 5.43 -6.87
N ARG A 277 14.49 4.32 -7.61
CA ARG A 277 15.75 3.81 -8.20
C ARG A 277 16.13 4.51 -9.49
N ARG A 278 15.16 4.87 -10.33
CA ARG A 278 15.36 5.47 -11.66
C ARG A 278 14.37 6.63 -11.88
N PRO A 279 14.53 7.75 -11.14
CA PRO A 279 13.65 8.92 -11.29
C PRO A 279 13.72 9.53 -12.68
N ASP A 280 14.84 9.35 -13.40
CA ASP A 280 15.06 9.81 -14.76
C ASP A 280 14.07 9.22 -15.78
N LEU A 281 13.57 8.00 -15.55
CA LEU A 281 12.59 7.35 -16.42
C LEU A 281 11.23 8.06 -16.44
N PHE A 282 10.93 8.85 -15.41
CA PHE A 282 9.68 9.60 -15.28
C PHE A 282 9.77 11.01 -15.87
N GLY A 283 10.76 11.29 -16.73
CA GLY A 283 10.75 12.50 -17.56
C GLY A 283 11.31 13.75 -16.91
N MET A 284 12.39 13.62 -16.11
CA MET A 284 13.24 14.74 -15.69
C MET A 284 14.73 14.42 -15.91
N ALA A 285 15.17 14.38 -17.17
CA ALA A 285 16.59 14.49 -17.53
C ALA A 285 16.76 15.07 -18.94
N GLN A 286 17.51 16.18 -18.99
CA GLN A 286 18.05 16.92 -20.13
C GLN A 286 17.07 17.81 -20.93
N SER A 287 17.27 19.11 -20.73
CA SER A 287 17.26 20.13 -21.77
C SER A 287 17.37 19.50 -23.16
N ALA A 288 16.27 19.52 -23.91
CA ALA A 288 16.39 19.47 -25.36
C ALA A 288 17.42 20.52 -25.74
N SER A 289 18.53 20.08 -26.32
CA SER A 289 19.47 20.94 -27.02
C SER A 289 18.64 21.85 -27.92
N VAL A 290 18.51 23.10 -27.53
CA VAL A 290 18.19 24.17 -28.46
C VAL A 290 19.42 24.24 -29.35
N GLN A 291 19.40 23.40 -30.40
CA GLN A 291 20.11 23.63 -31.64
C GLN A 291 19.41 24.86 -32.26
N GLY A 292 19.66 26.02 -31.65
CA GLY A 292 19.30 27.33 -32.13
C GLY A 292 20.56 27.93 -32.70
N ASP A 293 20.48 28.28 -33.96
CA ASP A 293 21.57 28.69 -34.82
C ASP A 293 22.52 29.71 -34.19
N ARG A 294 23.80 29.56 -34.53
CA ARG A 294 24.83 30.58 -34.34
C ARG A 294 24.38 31.87 -35.00
N ALA A 295 24.01 32.86 -34.19
CA ALA A 295 24.08 34.26 -34.58
C ALA A 295 24.70 35.07 -33.43
N ALA A 296 25.74 35.81 -33.79
CA ALA A 296 26.63 36.53 -32.91
C ALA A 296 25.94 37.67 -32.13
N SER A 297 26.38 37.91 -30.89
CA SER A 297 26.63 39.29 -30.43
C SER A 297 27.62 39.33 -29.27
N THR A 298 28.82 39.81 -29.60
CA THR A 298 29.75 40.53 -28.75
C THR A 298 29.03 41.41 -27.72
N TYR A 299 29.42 41.34 -26.44
CA TYR A 299 29.83 42.45 -25.56
C TYR A 299 29.85 42.02 -24.08
N GLY A 300 30.96 42.35 -23.39
CA GLY A 300 30.93 42.78 -21.99
C GLY A 300 31.05 41.72 -20.89
N THR A 301 32.29 41.34 -20.57
CA THR A 301 32.66 40.63 -19.34
C THR A 301 32.45 41.52 -18.10
N VAL A 302 31.72 41.02 -17.08
CA VAL A 302 31.85 41.47 -15.68
C VAL A 302 31.92 40.21 -14.81
N PRO A 303 32.98 40.00 -14.01
CA PRO A 303 33.09 38.84 -13.15
C PRO A 303 32.31 39.08 -11.84
N SER A 304 31.10 38.52 -11.71
CA SER A 304 30.42 38.43 -10.41
C SER A 304 30.93 37.21 -9.66
N MET A 305 31.58 37.46 -8.52
CA MET A 305 32.05 36.48 -7.55
C MET A 305 30.85 35.65 -7.05
N GLY A 306 30.72 34.43 -7.54
CA GLY A 306 29.64 33.51 -7.18
C GLY A 306 29.89 32.89 -5.81
N TYR A 307 29.04 33.20 -4.84
CA TYR A 307 28.80 32.30 -3.74
C TYR A 307 28.05 31.09 -4.30
N ASP A 308 28.68 29.91 -4.24
CA ASP A 308 28.04 28.63 -4.54
C ASP A 308 26.91 28.38 -3.53
N ILE A 309 25.70 28.82 -3.87
CA ILE A 309 24.49 28.34 -3.21
C ILE A 309 24.36 26.87 -3.62
N PRO A 310 24.25 25.92 -2.67
CA PRO A 310 24.07 24.52 -3.02
C PRO A 310 22.82 24.37 -3.88
N SER A 311 23.06 23.96 -5.13
CA SER A 311 22.12 23.48 -6.15
C SER A 311 20.74 23.16 -5.56
N ALA A 312 19.79 24.09 -5.75
CA ALA A 312 18.39 23.80 -5.54
C ALA A 312 18.04 22.57 -6.41
N ALA A 313 17.34 21.60 -5.82
CA ALA A 313 16.89 20.39 -6.49
C ALA A 313 16.41 20.68 -7.93
N PRO A 314 16.69 19.80 -8.90
CA PRO A 314 16.39 20.03 -10.32
C PRO A 314 14.95 20.52 -10.47
N SER A 315 14.80 21.80 -10.81
CA SER A 315 13.49 22.43 -10.93
C SER A 315 12.83 21.98 -12.22
N PHE A 316 11.58 21.54 -12.14
CA PHE A 316 10.73 21.21 -13.28
C PHE A 316 10.76 22.34 -14.32
N SER A 317 11.39 22.09 -15.47
CA SER A 317 11.55 23.06 -16.56
C SER A 317 10.61 22.70 -17.71
N GLY A 318 9.36 23.15 -17.64
CA GLY A 318 8.39 23.00 -18.72
C GLY A 318 6.95 22.95 -18.22
N THR A 319 6.01 22.76 -19.14
CA THR A 319 4.60 22.49 -18.83
C THR A 319 4.26 21.12 -19.39
N ARG A 320 3.72 20.22 -18.55
CA ARG A 320 3.25 18.89 -18.98
C ARG A 320 1.75 18.80 -18.80
N THR A 321 1.04 18.51 -19.89
CA THR A 321 -0.41 18.32 -19.89
C THR A 321 -0.74 16.85 -20.10
N PHE A 322 -1.51 16.27 -19.19
CA PHE A 322 -2.05 14.93 -19.29
C PHE A 322 -3.54 15.03 -19.59
N LYS A 323 -3.99 14.38 -20.67
CA LYS A 323 -5.40 14.37 -21.07
C LYS A 323 -5.96 12.96 -21.02
N LYS A 324 -7.21 12.82 -20.58
CA LYS A 324 -7.93 11.56 -20.72
C LYS A 324 -8.31 11.30 -22.16
N ASN A 325 -8.27 10.03 -22.55
CA ASN A 325 -8.82 9.65 -23.85
C ASN A 325 -10.33 9.89 -23.87
N PHE A 326 -10.84 10.53 -24.91
CA PHE A 326 -12.25 10.89 -25.04
C PHE A 326 -13.16 9.66 -24.87
N PHE A 327 -12.81 8.54 -25.51
CA PHE A 327 -13.56 7.28 -25.38
C PHE A 327 -13.49 6.66 -23.98
N LYS A 328 -12.42 6.88 -23.21
CA LYS A 328 -12.36 6.41 -21.82
C LYS A 328 -13.22 7.26 -20.89
N GLN A 329 -13.27 8.56 -21.13
CA GLN A 329 -14.04 9.49 -20.30
C GLN A 329 -15.54 9.41 -20.63
N TYR A 330 -15.90 9.49 -21.92
CA TYR A 330 -17.28 9.62 -22.38
C TYR A 330 -17.86 8.37 -23.05
N GLY A 331 -17.10 7.27 -23.12
CA GLY A 331 -17.53 6.03 -23.79
C GLY A 331 -18.85 5.47 -23.26
N ILE A 332 -19.12 5.63 -21.97
CA ILE A 332 -20.38 5.19 -21.36
C ILE A 332 -21.59 5.97 -21.91
N LEU A 333 -21.41 7.22 -22.35
CA LEU A 333 -22.49 8.02 -22.93
C LEU A 333 -23.02 7.42 -24.23
N PHE A 334 -22.14 6.87 -25.08
CA PHE A 334 -22.57 6.18 -26.30
C PHE A 334 -23.46 4.98 -26.02
N LEU A 335 -23.29 4.34 -24.85
CA LEU A 335 -24.13 3.22 -24.42
C LEU A 335 -25.43 3.71 -23.77
N VAL A 336 -25.40 4.80 -22.99
CA VAL A 336 -26.56 5.24 -22.17
C VAL A 336 -27.51 6.16 -22.94
N ILE A 337 -27.03 6.98 -23.88
CA ILE A 337 -27.85 7.86 -24.72
C ILE A 337 -28.98 7.10 -25.44
N PRO A 338 -28.75 5.97 -26.14
CA PRO A 338 -29.84 5.26 -26.81
C PRO A 338 -30.87 4.71 -25.83
N PHE A 339 -30.45 4.23 -24.65
CA PHE A 339 -31.39 3.80 -23.60
C PHE A 339 -32.24 4.96 -23.08
N CYS A 340 -31.64 6.14 -22.92
CA CYS A 340 -32.36 7.35 -22.53
C CYS A 340 -33.40 7.75 -23.59
N LEU A 341 -33.04 7.69 -24.87
CA LEU A 341 -33.96 7.99 -25.98
C LEU A 341 -35.13 6.99 -26.04
N VAL A 342 -34.86 5.70 -25.86
CA VAL A 342 -35.91 4.68 -25.78
C VAL A 342 -36.82 4.93 -24.57
N ALA A 343 -36.25 5.25 -23.41
CA ALA A 343 -37.04 5.59 -22.23
C ALA A 343 -37.94 6.82 -22.49
N LEU A 344 -37.40 7.89 -23.08
CA LEU A 344 -38.19 9.07 -23.46
C LEU A 344 -39.28 8.76 -24.48
N TRP A 345 -39.00 7.90 -25.46
CA TRP A 345 -39.98 7.43 -26.43
C TRP A 345 -41.12 6.66 -25.75
N THR A 346 -40.79 5.73 -24.84
CA THR A 346 -41.80 4.94 -24.10
C THR A 346 -42.69 5.81 -23.21
N ILE A 347 -42.17 6.91 -22.63
CA ILE A 347 -42.98 7.88 -21.88
C ILE A 347 -44.07 8.50 -22.79
N TYR A 348 -43.69 8.81 -24.04
CA TYR A 348 -44.59 9.42 -25.01
C TYR A 348 -45.60 8.41 -25.59
N ALA A 349 -45.12 7.24 -26.00
CA ALA A 349 -45.91 6.25 -26.75
C ALA A 349 -46.84 5.39 -25.89
N GLU A 350 -46.43 5.00 -24.67
CA GLU A 350 -47.14 3.98 -23.88
C GLU A 350 -47.47 4.50 -22.47
N PRO A 351 -48.72 4.97 -22.23
CA PRO A 351 -49.10 5.54 -20.94
C PRO A 351 -49.05 4.55 -19.78
N GLU A 352 -49.20 3.25 -20.05
CA GLU A 352 -49.21 2.17 -19.06
C GLU A 352 -47.84 1.95 -18.40
N HIS A 353 -46.74 2.29 -19.09
CA HIS A 353 -45.37 2.09 -18.61
C HIS A 353 -44.64 3.39 -18.25
N ARG A 354 -45.36 4.53 -18.22
CA ARG A 354 -44.78 5.86 -17.97
C ARG A 354 -43.96 5.97 -16.70
N ILE A 355 -44.42 5.40 -15.58
CA ILE A 355 -43.72 5.50 -14.30
C ILE A 355 -42.35 4.81 -14.37
N GLY A 356 -42.31 3.60 -14.94
CA GLY A 356 -41.07 2.85 -15.13
C GLY A 356 -40.11 3.54 -16.09
N ALA A 357 -40.64 4.10 -17.19
CA ALA A 357 -39.85 4.82 -18.17
C ALA A 357 -39.27 6.14 -17.63
N ILE A 358 -40.01 6.88 -16.79
CA ILE A 358 -39.52 8.08 -16.10
C ILE A 358 -38.35 7.72 -15.17
N LEU A 359 -38.50 6.66 -14.35
CA LEU A 359 -37.42 6.21 -13.47
C LEU A 359 -36.17 5.80 -14.26
N ALA A 360 -36.35 5.06 -15.37
CA ALA A 360 -35.26 4.67 -16.24
C ALA A 360 -34.58 5.89 -16.90
N ALA A 361 -35.35 6.89 -17.35
CA ALA A 361 -34.81 8.13 -17.92
C ALA A 361 -34.01 8.94 -16.88
N ILE A 362 -34.52 9.08 -15.65
CA ILE A 362 -33.78 9.73 -14.55
C ILE A 362 -32.48 8.99 -14.25
N PHE A 363 -32.52 7.67 -14.17
CA PHE A 363 -31.33 6.85 -13.92
C PHE A 363 -30.29 7.01 -15.04
N CYS A 364 -30.73 6.99 -16.30
CA CYS A 364 -29.85 7.26 -17.45
C CYS A 364 -29.25 8.67 -17.39
N LEU A 365 -30.04 9.68 -17.02
CA LEU A 365 -29.59 11.07 -16.89
C LEU A 365 -28.52 11.20 -15.79
N ILE A 366 -28.74 10.56 -14.63
CA ILE A 366 -27.73 10.52 -13.56
C ILE A 366 -26.42 9.90 -14.08
N ILE A 367 -26.49 8.73 -14.74
CA ILE A 367 -25.28 8.08 -15.29
C ILE A 367 -24.60 8.95 -16.36
N MET A 368 -25.38 9.68 -17.17
CA MET A 368 -24.83 10.59 -18.17
C MET A 368 -24.06 11.76 -17.56
N ILE A 369 -24.44 12.24 -16.37
CA ILE A 369 -23.75 13.35 -15.70
C ILE A 369 -22.43 12.88 -15.04
N LEU A 370 -22.36 11.66 -14.52
CA LEU A 370 -21.21 11.16 -13.75
C LEU A 370 -19.82 11.36 -14.44
N PRO A 371 -19.64 11.09 -15.75
CA PRO A 371 -18.38 11.31 -16.44
C PRO A 371 -17.84 12.74 -16.41
N PHE A 372 -18.72 13.74 -16.31
CA PHE A 372 -18.34 15.15 -16.35
C PHE A 372 -17.68 15.63 -15.05
N PHE A 373 -17.96 14.97 -13.92
CA PHE A 373 -17.30 15.26 -12.65
C PHE A 373 -15.90 14.64 -12.53
N GLN A 374 -15.52 13.74 -13.44
CA GLN A 374 -14.19 13.15 -13.41
C GLN A 374 -13.15 14.16 -13.91
N VAL A 375 -11.97 14.14 -13.28
CA VAL A 375 -10.79 14.89 -13.74
C VAL A 375 -10.48 14.49 -15.18
N GLY A 376 -10.54 15.42 -16.12
CA GLY A 376 -10.31 15.18 -17.55
C GLY A 376 -8.92 15.60 -18.02
N LEU A 377 -8.34 16.60 -17.36
CA LEU A 377 -7.03 17.16 -17.71
C LEU A 377 -6.24 17.50 -16.44
N VAL A 378 -4.96 17.17 -16.45
CA VAL A 378 -4.01 17.53 -15.39
C VAL A 378 -2.84 18.25 -16.03
N LYS A 379 -2.63 19.51 -15.66
CA LYS A 379 -1.55 20.35 -16.16
C LYS A 379 -0.56 20.62 -15.03
N VAL A 380 0.67 20.20 -15.23
CA VAL A 380 1.78 20.44 -14.31
C VAL A 380 2.61 21.58 -14.88
N GLU A 381 2.67 22.69 -14.16
CA GLU A 381 3.54 23.83 -14.41
C GLU A 381 4.56 23.95 -13.27
N PRO A 382 5.67 24.69 -13.42
CA PRO A 382 6.69 24.79 -12.38
C PRO A 382 6.12 25.16 -11.01
N ASN A 383 5.28 26.18 -10.93
CA ASN A 383 4.79 26.67 -9.63
C ASN A 383 3.35 26.26 -9.31
N LYS A 384 2.64 25.61 -10.23
CA LYS A 384 1.24 25.24 -10.02
C LYS A 384 0.85 23.93 -10.70
N LEU A 385 -0.07 23.22 -10.06
CA LEU A 385 -0.73 22.04 -10.58
C LEU A 385 -2.20 22.40 -10.84
N SER A 386 -2.60 22.41 -12.11
CA SER A 386 -4.00 22.63 -12.48
C SER A 386 -4.69 21.29 -12.75
N ILE A 387 -5.75 21.00 -11.99
CA ILE A 387 -6.62 19.84 -12.16
C ILE A 387 -7.93 20.37 -12.75
N GLU A 388 -8.25 19.92 -13.96
CA GLU A 388 -9.45 20.34 -14.68
C GLU A 388 -10.44 19.17 -14.80
N SER A 389 -11.59 19.37 -14.19
CA SER A 389 -12.84 18.64 -14.47
C SER A 389 -13.72 19.50 -15.38
N PHE A 390 -14.72 18.91 -16.02
CA PHE A 390 -15.56 19.65 -16.98
C PHE A 390 -16.26 20.87 -16.35
N PHE A 391 -16.59 20.81 -15.07
CA PHE A 391 -17.27 21.88 -14.33
C PHE A 391 -16.36 22.68 -13.40
N GLU A 392 -15.13 22.24 -13.17
CA GLU A 392 -14.29 22.79 -12.10
C GLU A 392 -12.82 22.77 -12.52
N GLN A 393 -12.19 23.94 -12.57
CA GLN A 393 -10.74 24.10 -12.73
C GLN A 393 -10.16 24.50 -11.38
N LYS A 394 -9.23 23.70 -10.86
CA LYS A 394 -8.53 24.00 -9.61
C LYS A 394 -7.05 24.09 -9.81
N GLU A 395 -6.45 25.09 -9.20
CA GLU A 395 -5.01 25.25 -9.15
C GLU A 395 -4.52 24.97 -7.73
N PHE A 396 -3.45 24.18 -7.62
CA PHE A 396 -2.80 23.83 -6.37
C PHE A 396 -1.35 24.26 -6.42
N SER A 397 -0.87 24.86 -5.34
CA SER A 397 0.57 25.04 -5.10
C SER A 397 1.13 23.80 -4.41
N GLY A 398 2.46 23.61 -4.45
CA GLY A 398 3.11 22.48 -3.80
C GLY A 398 2.76 22.33 -2.30
N ARG A 399 2.50 23.45 -1.61
CA ARG A 399 2.11 23.50 -0.19
C ARG A 399 0.68 23.07 0.09
N ASP A 400 -0.21 23.16 -0.90
CA ASP A 400 -1.63 22.81 -0.74
C ASP A 400 -1.85 21.29 -0.79
N ILE A 401 -0.81 20.54 -1.19
CA ILE A 401 -0.83 19.10 -1.33
C ILE A 401 -0.12 18.46 -0.14
N ARG A 402 -0.87 17.61 0.58
CA ARG A 402 -0.38 16.85 1.73
C ARG A 402 0.42 15.62 1.29
N GLU A 403 -0.10 14.87 0.34
CA GLU A 403 0.55 13.67 -0.21
C GLU A 403 0.00 13.32 -1.59
N ILE A 404 0.84 12.68 -2.41
CA ILE A 404 0.44 12.06 -3.67
C ILE A 404 0.77 10.57 -3.58
N LYS A 405 -0.23 9.70 -3.67
CA LYS A 405 -0.04 8.26 -3.52
C LYS A 405 -0.73 7.48 -4.62
N MET A 406 -0.10 6.41 -5.09
CA MET A 406 -0.76 5.44 -5.96
C MET A 406 -1.44 4.36 -5.12
N GLN A 407 -2.74 4.15 -5.33
CA GLN A 407 -3.50 3.11 -4.65
C GLN A 407 -4.07 2.11 -5.65
N SER A 408 -4.38 0.92 -5.14
CA SER A 408 -4.99 -0.16 -5.92
C SER A 408 -6.25 -0.64 -5.23
N VAL A 409 -7.38 -0.62 -5.94
CA VAL A 409 -8.66 -1.17 -5.46
C VAL A 409 -8.99 -2.41 -6.26
N ARG A 410 -9.39 -3.46 -5.54
CA ARG A 410 -9.80 -4.73 -6.13
C ARG A 410 -11.32 -4.75 -6.29
N GLY A 411 -11.79 -4.88 -7.52
CA GLY A 411 -13.21 -5.06 -7.81
C GLY A 411 -13.71 -6.45 -7.42
N ARG A 412 -15.04 -6.61 -7.37
CA ARG A 412 -15.75 -7.86 -7.04
C ARG A 412 -15.29 -9.06 -7.90
N TYR A 413 -14.92 -8.82 -9.16
CA TYR A 413 -14.44 -9.84 -10.10
C TYR A 413 -12.91 -10.05 -10.07
N GLY A 414 -12.22 -9.57 -9.03
CA GLY A 414 -10.78 -9.76 -8.87
C GLY A 414 -9.89 -8.90 -9.77
N ARG A 415 -10.46 -8.05 -10.64
CA ARG A 415 -9.71 -7.04 -11.39
C ARG A 415 -9.18 -5.97 -10.45
N VAL A 416 -7.90 -5.64 -10.57
CA VAL A 416 -7.25 -4.57 -9.83
C VAL A 416 -7.27 -3.31 -10.67
N THR A 417 -7.78 -2.23 -10.10
CA THR A 417 -7.78 -0.90 -10.67
C THR A 417 -6.80 -0.04 -9.88
N ASN A 418 -5.79 0.52 -10.56
CA ASN A 418 -4.84 1.45 -9.94
C ASN A 418 -5.28 2.87 -10.25
N TYR A 419 -5.14 3.78 -9.29
CA TYR A 419 -5.39 5.20 -9.45
C TYR A 419 -4.41 5.99 -8.58
N VAL A 420 -4.23 7.27 -8.92
CA VAL A 420 -3.35 8.19 -8.22
C VAL A 420 -4.21 9.16 -7.42
N ASP A 421 -4.05 9.19 -6.11
CA ASP A 421 -4.75 10.10 -5.23
C ASP A 421 -3.87 11.30 -4.92
N ILE A 422 -4.41 12.49 -5.19
CA ILE A 422 -3.84 13.76 -4.76
C ILE A 422 -4.62 14.20 -3.53
N VAL A 423 -4.00 14.11 -2.36
CA VAL A 423 -4.61 14.48 -1.09
C VAL A 423 -4.17 15.88 -0.73
N THR A 424 -5.14 16.79 -0.63
CA THR A 424 -4.88 18.18 -0.23
C THR A 424 -4.72 18.31 1.29
N VAL A 425 -4.08 19.38 1.75
CA VAL A 425 -3.99 19.72 3.18
C VAL A 425 -5.38 19.89 3.82
N ALA A 426 -6.36 20.37 3.04
CA ALA A 426 -7.76 20.46 3.44
C ALA A 426 -8.48 19.09 3.57
N GLY A 427 -7.79 17.97 3.29
CA GLY A 427 -8.35 16.62 3.39
C GLY A 427 -9.19 16.18 2.18
N LYS A 428 -9.36 17.02 1.15
CA LYS A 428 -10.04 16.64 -0.10
C LYS A 428 -9.12 15.79 -0.97
N ASN A 429 -9.65 14.69 -1.48
CA ASN A 429 -8.96 13.76 -2.38
C ASN A 429 -9.41 13.98 -3.83
N TYR A 430 -8.46 14.02 -4.75
CA TYR A 430 -8.69 14.09 -6.18
C TYR A 430 -8.14 12.82 -6.85
N PRO A 431 -9.00 11.82 -7.15
CA PRO A 431 -8.57 10.60 -7.81
C PRO A 431 -8.29 10.86 -9.29
N VAL A 432 -7.06 10.56 -9.70
CA VAL A 432 -6.53 10.71 -11.04
C VAL A 432 -6.31 9.31 -11.62
N GLN A 433 -7.14 8.95 -12.60
CA GLN A 433 -7.12 7.62 -13.22
C GLN A 433 -7.58 7.67 -14.67
N GLY A 434 -6.95 6.91 -15.57
CA GLY A 434 -7.47 6.62 -16.90
C GLY A 434 -6.90 7.50 -18.01
N PHE A 435 -5.75 8.12 -17.76
CA PHE A 435 -5.09 9.00 -18.71
C PHE A 435 -4.39 8.24 -19.85
N SER A 436 -4.10 8.92 -20.96
CA SER A 436 -3.44 8.33 -22.13
C SER A 436 -2.02 7.87 -21.84
N ASP A 437 -1.26 8.68 -21.11
CA ASP A 437 0.17 8.44 -20.83
C ASP A 437 0.37 7.34 -19.78
N GLY A 438 -0.69 6.97 -19.07
CA GLY A 438 -0.67 5.98 -18.00
C GLY A 438 -0.57 6.59 -16.62
N ASP A 439 -1.34 6.00 -15.70
CA ASP A 439 -1.45 6.48 -14.33
C ASP A 439 -0.11 6.39 -13.58
N GLU A 440 0.75 5.41 -13.92
CA GLU A 440 2.10 5.28 -13.37
C GLU A 440 3.07 6.40 -13.80
N ILE A 441 2.96 6.90 -15.03
CA ILE A 441 3.82 7.99 -15.53
C ILE A 441 3.40 9.30 -14.86
N ILE A 442 2.09 9.53 -14.78
CA ILE A 442 1.51 10.68 -14.08
C ILE A 442 1.91 10.67 -12.62
N TYR A 443 1.80 9.53 -11.94
CA TYR A 443 2.25 9.38 -10.55
C TYR A 443 3.70 9.82 -10.36
N GLY A 444 4.62 9.29 -11.17
CA GLY A 444 6.04 9.63 -11.06
C GLY A 444 6.32 11.12 -11.27
N ILE A 445 5.70 11.73 -12.29
CA ILE A 445 5.88 13.16 -12.61
C ILE A 445 5.29 14.04 -11.51
N LEU A 446 4.06 13.75 -11.07
CA LEU A 446 3.38 14.52 -10.03
C LEU A 446 4.13 14.43 -8.69
N HIS A 447 4.62 13.24 -8.34
CA HIS A 447 5.35 13.04 -7.09
C HIS A 447 6.68 13.79 -7.10
N GLN A 448 7.44 13.74 -8.20
CA GLN A 448 8.69 14.50 -8.33
C GLN A 448 8.45 16.01 -8.31
N TRP A 449 7.41 16.49 -8.99
CA TRP A 449 7.00 17.89 -8.92
C TRP A 449 6.66 18.29 -7.48
N TRP A 450 5.83 17.50 -6.80
CA TRP A 450 5.46 17.78 -5.42
C TRP A 450 6.67 17.78 -4.47
N GLU A 451 7.61 16.84 -4.61
CA GLU A 451 8.87 16.84 -3.84
C GLU A 451 9.70 18.11 -4.06
N ALA A 452 9.74 18.63 -5.29
CA ALA A 452 10.50 19.84 -5.63
C ALA A 452 9.86 21.14 -5.10
N TYR A 453 8.52 21.19 -5.02
CA TYR A 453 7.78 22.42 -4.71
C TYR A 453 7.04 22.41 -3.36
N ARG A 454 6.99 21.30 -2.62
CA ARG A 454 6.32 21.25 -1.30
C ARG A 454 6.91 22.19 -0.25
N ASN A 455 8.19 22.51 -0.37
CA ASN A 455 8.91 23.40 0.55
C ASN A 455 9.10 24.82 -0.03
N ARG A 456 8.69 25.04 -1.28
CA ARG A 456 8.75 26.35 -1.95
C ARG A 456 7.41 27.04 -1.81
#